data_AF-A0A1M5G2K5-F1
#
_entry.id   AF-A0A1M5G2K5-F1
#
_cell.length_a   1.000
_cell.length_b   1.000
_cell.length_c   1.000
_cell.angle_alpha   90.00
_cell.angle_beta   90.00
_cell.angle_gamma   90.00
#
_symmetry.space_group_name_H-M   'P 1'
#
loop_
_entity.id
_entity.type
_entity.pdbx_description
1 polymer ?
#
loop_
_entity_poly.entity_id
_entity_poly.type
_entity_poly.pdbx_seq_one_letter_code
_entity_poly.pdbx_strand_id
1 'polypeptide(L)'
;MKKNYGIVMTFYRIERWLYVHKLKFMANIVFRLIYLIFNCYIPPSVKIGKNVEIAHGIGIVLNINCEIGDDCIIYQNVTIGNGGGANWKQVCIGGRSRYFGEYYSW
;
A
#
# COMPACT_ATOMS: atom_id res chain seq x y z
N MET A 1 -16.88 -8.31 16.46
CA MET A 1 -15.43 -8.57 16.51
C MET A 1 -14.69 -7.44 15.80
N LYS A 2 -14.04 -6.53 16.54
CA LYS A 2 -13.12 -5.54 15.94
C LYS A 2 -11.86 -6.29 15.51
N LYS A 3 -11.74 -6.59 14.23
CA LYS A 3 -10.55 -7.25 13.69
C LYS A 3 -9.43 -6.20 13.54
N ASN A 4 -8.23 -6.51 14.02
CA ASN A 4 -7.07 -5.61 14.10
C ASN A 4 -6.41 -5.35 12.73
N TYR A 5 -7.21 -5.13 11.68
CA TYR A 5 -6.76 -4.99 10.30
C TYR A 5 -6.12 -3.64 9.97
N GLY A 6 -6.20 -2.68 10.89
CA GLY A 6 -5.65 -1.34 10.70
C GLY A 6 -4.15 -1.20 10.97
N ILE A 7 -3.47 -2.21 11.52
CA ILE A 7 -2.11 -2.03 12.05
C ILE A 7 -1.12 -1.63 10.95
N VAL A 8 -1.13 -2.34 9.81
CA VAL A 8 -0.27 -2.02 8.65
C VAL A 8 -0.55 -0.61 8.15
N MET A 9 -1.83 -0.25 8.06
CA MET A 9 -2.24 1.09 7.62
C MET A 9 -1.82 2.18 8.61
N THR A 10 -1.81 1.92 9.91
CA THR A 10 -1.30 2.86 10.92
C THR A 10 0.20 3.12 10.71
N PHE A 11 1.00 2.06 10.57
CA PHE A 11 2.44 2.22 10.30
C PHE A 11 2.69 2.93 8.98
N TYR A 12 1.97 2.58 7.91
CA TYR A 12 2.06 3.26 6.62
C TYR A 12 1.66 4.74 6.72
N ARG A 13 0.64 5.10 7.50
CA ARG A 13 0.26 6.51 7.70
C ARG A 13 1.38 7.30 8.40
N ILE A 14 2.07 6.69 9.36
CA ILE A 14 3.26 7.28 10.01
C ILE A 14 4.40 7.43 9.01
N GLU A 15 4.70 6.37 8.26
CA GLU A 15 5.71 6.35 7.20
C GLU A 15 5.46 7.46 6.16
N ARG A 16 4.22 7.56 5.68
CA ARG A 16 3.78 8.58 4.73
C ARG A 16 3.89 9.98 5.32
N TRP A 17 3.50 10.15 6.58
CA TRP A 17 3.64 11.43 7.28
C TRP A 17 5.10 11.87 7.35
N LEU A 18 6.02 10.98 7.74
CA LEU A 18 7.45 11.26 7.75
C LEU A 18 7.97 11.62 6.35
N TYR A 19 7.51 10.90 5.33
CA TYR A 19 7.90 11.14 3.95
C TYR A 19 7.47 12.52 3.44
N VAL A 20 6.21 12.93 3.67
CA VAL A 20 5.72 14.25 3.22
C VAL A 20 6.35 15.41 4.00
N HIS A 21 6.81 15.18 5.22
CA HIS A 21 7.58 16.15 6.03
C HIS A 21 9.08 16.14 5.71
N LYS A 22 9.50 15.53 4.60
CA LYS A 22 10.89 15.44 4.12
C LYS A 22 11.85 14.66 5.04
N LEU A 23 11.34 13.92 6.04
CA LEU A 23 12.11 13.03 6.92
C LEU A 23 12.32 11.66 6.27
N LYS A 24 12.95 11.65 5.08
CA LYS A 24 13.07 10.45 4.23
C LYS A 24 13.81 9.29 4.89
N PHE A 25 14.82 9.59 5.72
CA PHE A 25 15.57 8.56 6.45
C PHE A 25 14.66 7.80 7.44
N MET A 26 13.86 8.55 8.21
CA MET A 26 12.92 7.94 9.17
C MET A 26 11.79 7.20 8.44
N ALA A 27 11.26 7.76 7.35
CA ALA A 27 10.27 7.08 6.52
C ALA A 27 10.80 5.72 6.03
N ASN A 28 12.05 5.66 5.56
CA ASN A 28 12.68 4.40 5.14
C ASN A 28 12.86 3.38 6.27
N ILE A 29 13.08 3.82 7.51
CA ILE A 29 13.13 2.91 8.67
C ILE A 29 11.76 2.30 8.90
N VAL A 30 10.70 3.12 8.94
CA VAL A 30 9.33 2.63 9.15
C VAL A 30 8.89 1.71 8.00
N PHE A 31 9.22 2.06 6.75
CA PHE A 31 9.01 1.21 5.58
C PHE A 31 9.63 -0.18 5.75
N ARG A 32 10.91 -0.24 6.16
CA ARG A 32 11.62 -1.51 6.39
C ARG A 32 11.01 -2.31 7.53
N LEU A 33 10.50 -1.65 8.58
CA LEU A 33 9.78 -2.31 9.66
C LEU A 33 8.46 -2.90 9.17
N ILE A 34 7.71 -2.19 8.32
CA ILE A 34 6.49 -2.69 7.71
C ILE A 34 6.79 -3.95 6.88
N TYR A 35 7.82 -3.88 6.05
CA TYR A 35 8.27 -4.99 5.23
C TYR A 35 8.72 -6.19 6.08
N LEU A 36 9.51 -5.96 7.14
CA LEU A 36 10.03 -7.02 7.99
C LEU A 36 8.96 -7.71 8.83
N ILE A 37 8.03 -6.94 9.41
CA ILE A 37 7.05 -7.45 10.39
C ILE A 37 5.80 -7.99 9.69
N PHE A 38 5.32 -7.28 8.67
CA PHE A 38 4.04 -7.61 8.02
C PHE A 38 4.20 -8.27 6.65
N ASN A 39 5.44 -8.37 6.14
CA ASN A 39 5.74 -8.88 4.80
C ASN A 39 4.92 -8.15 3.71
N CYS A 40 4.77 -6.82 3.90
CA CYS A 40 4.13 -5.91 2.94
C CYS A 40 5.18 -5.00 2.32
N TYR A 41 5.23 -4.94 1.01
CA TYR A 41 5.98 -3.92 0.29
C TYR A 41 5.05 -2.77 -0.09
N ILE A 42 5.05 -1.71 0.74
CA ILE A 42 4.24 -0.50 0.53
C ILE A 42 5.16 0.72 0.60
N PRO A 43 5.63 1.26 -0.53
CA PRO A 43 6.48 2.44 -0.52
C PRO A 43 5.76 3.68 0.04
N PRO A 44 6.49 4.63 0.64
CA PRO A 44 5.88 5.83 1.22
C PRO A 44 5.33 6.79 0.17
N SER A 45 5.76 6.64 -1.08
CA SER A 45 5.30 7.43 -2.23
C SER A 45 3.91 7.03 -2.73
N VAL A 46 3.48 5.79 -2.47
CA VAL A 46 2.14 5.29 -2.80
C VAL A 46 1.12 6.21 -2.15
N LYS A 47 0.05 6.59 -2.87
CA LYS A 47 -1.05 7.35 -2.29
C LYS A 47 -2.16 6.39 -1.93
N ILE A 48 -2.59 6.38 -0.67
CA ILE A 48 -3.70 5.54 -0.22
C ILE A 48 -4.82 6.42 0.33
N GLY A 49 -6.00 6.25 -0.26
CA GLY A 49 -7.25 6.91 0.09
C GLY A 49 -7.73 6.63 1.51
N LYS A 50 -8.91 7.16 1.83
CA LYS A 50 -9.60 7.01 3.12
C LYS A 50 -10.25 5.64 3.22
N ASN A 51 -10.41 5.15 4.45
CA ASN A 51 -11.06 3.87 4.75
C ASN A 51 -10.48 2.67 3.98
N VAL A 52 -9.21 2.75 3.59
CA VAL A 52 -8.50 1.61 3.00
C VAL A 52 -8.03 0.69 4.12
N GLU A 53 -8.30 -0.58 3.96
CA GLU A 53 -7.95 -1.62 4.92
C GLU A 53 -7.04 -2.66 4.28
N ILE A 54 -5.96 -3.01 5.01
CA ILE A 54 -5.07 -4.10 4.64
C ILE A 54 -5.36 -5.24 5.60
N ALA A 55 -6.23 -6.15 5.18
CA ALA A 55 -6.77 -7.17 6.06
C ALA A 55 -5.66 -8.14 6.49
N HIS A 56 -4.90 -8.68 5.55
CA HIS A 56 -3.78 -9.57 5.79
C HIS A 56 -2.59 -9.10 4.94
N GLY A 57 -1.60 -8.50 5.59
CA GLY A 57 -0.49 -7.84 4.91
C GLY A 57 0.42 -8.74 4.07
N ILE A 58 0.42 -10.04 4.35
CA ILE A 58 1.42 -10.98 3.84
C ILE A 58 1.37 -11.03 2.31
N GLY A 59 2.52 -10.79 1.67
CA GLY A 59 2.68 -10.91 0.23
C GLY A 59 2.03 -9.78 -0.57
N ILE A 60 1.67 -8.66 0.08
CA ILE A 60 1.20 -7.47 -0.63
C ILE A 60 2.39 -6.73 -1.21
N VAL A 61 2.34 -6.40 -2.50
CA VAL A 61 3.38 -5.63 -3.20
C VAL A 61 2.74 -4.49 -3.99
N LEU A 62 3.02 -3.25 -3.59
CA LEU A 62 2.54 -2.04 -4.28
C LEU A 62 3.67 -1.36 -5.04
N ASN A 63 3.42 -1.02 -6.30
CA ASN A 63 4.35 -0.21 -7.08
C ASN A 63 4.54 1.20 -6.47
N ILE A 64 5.74 1.78 -6.61
CA ILE A 64 6.10 3.12 -6.10
C ILE A 64 5.16 4.25 -6.60
N ASN A 65 4.56 4.08 -7.78
CA ASN A 65 3.62 5.03 -8.38
C ASN A 65 2.15 4.60 -8.26
N CYS A 66 1.84 3.71 -7.32
CA CYS A 66 0.47 3.26 -7.09
C CYS A 66 -0.36 4.35 -6.37
N GLU A 67 -1.62 4.51 -6.79
CA GLU A 67 -2.64 5.28 -6.10
C GLU A 67 -3.86 4.40 -5.84
N ILE A 68 -4.23 4.25 -4.57
CA ILE A 68 -5.39 3.48 -4.12
C ILE A 68 -6.52 4.44 -3.74
N GLY A 69 -7.69 4.25 -4.35
CA GLY A 69 -8.90 5.00 -4.04
C GLY A 69 -9.48 4.72 -2.66
N ASP A 70 -10.54 5.44 -2.32
CA ASP A 70 -11.21 5.34 -1.02
C ASP A 70 -12.03 4.04 -0.88
N ASP A 71 -12.25 3.60 0.36
CA ASP A 71 -13.13 2.47 0.75
C ASP A 71 -12.71 1.11 0.13
N CYS A 72 -11.41 0.86 0.02
CA CYS A 72 -10.88 -0.39 -0.51
C CYS A 72 -10.41 -1.37 0.57
N ILE A 73 -10.53 -2.67 0.30
CA ILE A 73 -9.97 -3.72 1.18
C ILE A 73 -9.00 -4.57 0.36
N ILE A 74 -7.76 -4.67 0.85
CA ILE A 74 -6.71 -5.45 0.20
C ILE A 74 -6.39 -6.66 1.09
N TYR A 75 -6.47 -7.85 0.49
CA TYR A 75 -6.13 -9.10 1.14
C TYR A 75 -4.69 -9.52 0.80
N GLN A 76 -4.26 -10.64 1.39
CA GLN A 76 -2.92 -11.19 1.18
C GLN A 76 -2.61 -11.47 -0.30
N ASN A 77 -1.32 -11.51 -0.64
CA ASN A 77 -0.79 -11.89 -1.95
C ASN A 77 -1.23 -10.99 -3.12
N VAL A 78 -1.77 -9.81 -2.85
CA VAL A 78 -2.11 -8.83 -3.88
C VAL A 78 -0.85 -8.12 -4.37
N THR A 79 -0.57 -8.22 -5.67
CA THR A 79 0.51 -7.45 -6.30
C THR A 79 -0.09 -6.43 -7.23
N ILE A 80 0.27 -5.16 -7.05
CA ILE A 80 -0.19 -4.05 -7.88
C ILE A 80 1.04 -3.51 -8.60
N GLY A 81 1.21 -3.97 -9.84
CA GLY A 81 2.37 -3.66 -10.67
C GLY A 81 2.05 -2.69 -11.80
N ASN A 82 3.11 -2.20 -12.46
CA ASN A 82 2.97 -1.33 -13.62
C ASN A 82 2.69 -2.21 -14.85
N GLY A 83 1.55 -2.04 -15.51
CA GLY A 83 1.26 -2.69 -16.79
C GLY A 83 2.29 -2.25 -17.82
N GLY A 84 3.01 -3.18 -18.44
CA GLY A 84 4.28 -2.96 -19.16
C GLY A 84 4.26 -2.12 -20.45
N GLY A 85 3.45 -1.07 -20.57
CA GLY A 85 3.50 -0.14 -21.71
C GLY A 85 4.47 1.05 -21.50
N ALA A 86 4.76 1.76 -22.59
CA ALA A 86 5.80 2.80 -22.63
C ALA A 86 5.47 4.13 -21.90
N ASN A 87 4.24 4.34 -21.42
CA ASN A 87 3.76 5.63 -20.85
C ASN A 87 3.16 5.55 -19.44
N TRP A 88 3.36 4.45 -18.72
CA TRP A 88 2.62 4.19 -17.47
C TRP A 88 3.36 4.79 -16.27
N LYS A 89 3.00 6.03 -15.96
CA LYS A 89 3.56 6.79 -14.83
C LYS A 89 2.84 6.51 -13.51
N GLN A 90 1.65 5.89 -13.50
CA GLN A 90 0.82 5.75 -12.31
C GLN A 90 -0.16 4.57 -12.44
N VAL A 91 -0.28 3.75 -11.39
CA VAL A 91 -1.24 2.64 -11.32
C VAL A 91 -2.38 3.07 -10.40
N CYS A 92 -3.58 3.29 -10.94
CA CYS A 92 -4.73 3.78 -10.19
C CYS A 92 -5.70 2.65 -9.89
N ILE A 93 -5.99 2.44 -8.61
CA ILE A 93 -6.98 1.48 -8.14
C ILE A 93 -8.25 2.25 -7.78
N GLY A 94 -9.35 1.88 -8.44
CA GLY A 94 -10.68 2.47 -8.18
C GLY A 94 -11.13 2.26 -6.74
N GLY A 95 -11.96 3.20 -6.24
CA GLY A 95 -12.53 3.10 -4.89
C GLY A 95 -13.59 2.01 -4.75
N ARG A 96 -14.02 1.73 -3.51
CA ARG A 96 -15.10 0.79 -3.15
C ARG A 96 -14.89 -0.63 -3.69
N SER A 97 -13.65 -1.12 -3.66
CA SER A 97 -13.27 -2.39 -4.26
C SER A 97 -12.54 -3.32 -3.28
N ARG A 98 -12.58 -4.63 -3.54
CA ARG A 98 -11.87 -5.65 -2.74
C ARG A 98 -10.91 -6.42 -3.64
N TYR A 99 -9.65 -6.52 -3.23
CA TYR A 99 -8.56 -7.12 -4.02
C TYR A 99 -8.05 -8.39 -3.36
N PHE A 100 -7.93 -9.48 -4.12
CA PHE A 100 -7.59 -10.82 -3.60
C PHE A 100 -6.47 -11.46 -4.42
N GLY A 101 -5.34 -11.76 -3.78
CA GLY A 101 -4.43 -12.86 -4.16
C GLY A 101 -3.86 -12.92 -5.58
N GLU A 102 -3.95 -11.86 -6.39
CA GLU A 102 -3.54 -11.86 -7.78
C GLU A 102 -2.81 -10.56 -8.18
N TYR A 103 -2.30 -10.55 -9.41
CA TYR A 103 -1.64 -9.38 -9.98
C TYR A 103 -2.68 -8.46 -10.63
N TYR A 104 -2.72 -7.21 -10.17
CA TYR A 104 -3.52 -6.16 -10.78
C TYR A 104 -2.58 -5.17 -11.48
N SER A 105 -2.77 -5.02 -12.78
CA SER A 105 -2.29 -3.87 -13.54
C SER A 105 -3.48 -3.20 -14.19
N TRP A 106 -3.51 -1.89 -14.09
CA TRP A 106 -4.47 -1.03 -14.78
C TRP A 106 -3.74 -0.32 -15.89
#